data_AF-A0A6J3B8C8-F1
#
_entry.id   AF-A0A6J3B8C8-F1
#
_cell.length_a   1.000
_cell.length_b   1.000
_cell.length_c   1.000
_cell.angle_alpha   90.00
_cell.angle_beta   90.00
_cell.angle_gamma   90.00
#
_symmetry.space_group_name_H-M   'P 1'
#
loop_
_entity.id
_entity.type
_entity.pdbx_description
1 polymer ?
#
loop_
_entity_poly.entity_id
_entity_poly.type
_entity_poly.pdbx_seq_one_letter_code
_entity_poly.pdbx_strand_id
1 'polypeptide(L)'
;MKVVVICSFRGSVPQGLVLEIGETVQILEKCEGWYRGVSTKKPNVKGIFPANYIHLKKAIVSNRGKTIQELAIQQCLLKTDK
;
A
#
# COMPACT_ATOMS: atom_id res chain seq x y z
N MET A 1 -2.27 -9.25 0.74
CA MET A 1 -3.13 -8.10 1.10
C MET A 1 -2.95 -7.02 0.04
N LYS A 2 -4.02 -6.44 -0.53
CA LYS A 2 -3.92 -5.32 -1.50
C LYS A 2 -4.14 -3.98 -0.79
N VAL A 3 -3.30 -3.00 -1.09
CA VAL A 3 -3.31 -1.67 -0.46
C VAL A 3 -3.12 -0.59 -1.53
N VAL A 4 -3.54 0.64 -1.22
CA VAL A 4 -3.41 1.78 -2.13
C VAL A 4 -2.30 2.69 -1.63
N VAL A 5 -1.42 3.08 -2.54
CA VAL A 5 -0.32 4.02 -2.30
C VAL A 5 -0.88 5.43 -2.20
N ILE A 6 -0.48 6.16 -1.16
CA ILE A 6 -0.93 7.55 -0.93
C ILE A 6 0.16 8.59 -1.17
N CYS A 7 1.42 8.17 -1.16
CA CYS A 7 2.57 9.00 -1.50
C CYS A 7 3.44 8.27 -2.52
N SER A 8 3.96 9.01 -3.50
CA SER A 8 4.93 8.45 -4.44
C SER A 8 6.23 8.11 -3.71
N PHE A 9 6.77 6.93 -3.97
CA PHE A 9 8.06 6.51 -3.46
C PHE A 9 9.00 6.24 -4.64
N ARG A 10 10.09 7.00 -4.69
CA ARG A 10 11.21 6.80 -5.63
C ARG A 10 12.50 6.73 -4.83
N GLY A 11 12.56 5.76 -3.92
CA GLY A 11 13.73 5.60 -3.07
C GLY A 11 14.93 5.05 -3.84
N SER A 12 16.11 5.61 -3.60
CA SER A 12 17.39 5.10 -4.09
C SER A 12 17.88 3.86 -3.33
N VAL A 13 16.99 3.18 -2.60
CA VAL A 13 17.34 1.98 -1.82
C VAL A 13 17.48 0.78 -2.75
N PRO A 14 18.43 -0.13 -2.47
CA PRO A 14 18.52 -1.39 -3.20
C PRO A 14 17.18 -2.13 -3.14
N GLN A 15 16.69 -2.59 -4.30
CA GLN A 15 15.40 -3.27 -4.44
C GLN A 15 14.18 -2.40 -4.07
N GLY A 16 14.32 -1.06 -4.09
CA GLY A 16 13.20 -0.15 -3.90
C GLY A 16 12.17 -0.30 -5.01
N LEU A 17 10.91 -0.55 -4.64
CA LEU A 17 9.81 -0.57 -5.60
C LEU A 17 9.36 0.85 -5.86
N VAL A 18 9.45 1.33 -7.10
CA VAL A 18 8.90 2.65 -7.46
C VAL A 18 7.38 2.60 -7.35
N LEU A 19 6.82 3.53 -6.58
CA LEU A 19 5.39 3.65 -6.33
C LEU A 19 4.85 5.01 -6.76
N GLU A 20 3.64 5.00 -7.32
CA GLU A 20 2.88 6.20 -7.66
C GLU A 20 1.63 6.34 -6.79
N ILE A 21 1.20 7.57 -6.51
CA ILE A 21 -0.04 7.83 -5.76
C ILE A 21 -1.23 7.20 -6.49
N GLY A 22 -2.12 6.56 -5.73
CA GLY A 22 -3.30 5.86 -6.25
C GLY A 22 -3.00 4.48 -6.82
N GLU A 23 -1.73 4.07 -6.92
CA GLU A 23 -1.36 2.74 -7.36
C GLU A 23 -1.76 1.68 -6.31
N THR A 24 -2.20 0.52 -6.78
CA THR A 24 -2.45 -0.62 -5.89
C THR A 24 -1.21 -1.51 -5.85
N VAL A 25 -0.79 -1.87 -4.65
CA VAL A 25 0.30 -2.84 -4.43
C VAL A 25 -0.21 -4.00 -3.59
N GLN A 26 0.35 -5.18 -3.84
CA GLN A 26 0.13 -6.35 -3.03
C GLN A 26 1.30 -6.51 -2.06
N ILE A 27 0.98 -6.47 -0.77
CA ILE A 27 1.93 -6.75 0.31
C ILE A 27 2.13 -8.27 0.38
N LEU A 28 3.40 -8.67 0.27
CA LEU A 28 3.87 -10.05 0.39
C LEU A 28 4.41 -10.30 1.80
N GLU A 29 5.26 -9.39 2.29
CA GLU A 29 5.90 -9.50 3.61
C GLU A 29 5.85 -8.15 4.34
N LYS A 30 5.77 -8.21 5.66
CA LYS A 30 5.85 -7.05 6.56
C LYS A 30 7.07 -7.22 7.45
N CYS A 31 7.93 -6.21 7.44
CA CYS A 31 9.04 -6.06 8.37
C CYS A 31 8.84 -4.75 9.15
N GLU A 32 9.59 -4.55 10.23
CA GLU A 32 9.48 -3.32 11.02
C GLU A 32 9.91 -2.12 10.16
N GLY A 33 8.98 -1.18 9.94
CA GLY A 33 9.20 0.02 9.12
C GLY A 33 9.13 -0.18 7.60
N TRP A 34 9.12 -1.42 7.09
CA TRP A 34 9.16 -1.72 5.65
C TRP A 34 8.15 -2.78 5.22
N TYR A 35 7.64 -2.62 4.00
CA TYR A 35 6.89 -3.66 3.32
C TYR A 35 7.65 -4.16 2.12
N ARG A 36 7.54 -5.45 1.85
CA ARG A 36 7.89 -6.03 0.56
C ARG A 36 6.61 -6.31 -0.20
N GLY A 37 6.57 -5.86 -1.44
CA GLY A 37 5.38 -6.00 -2.26
C GLY A 37 5.66 -5.96 -3.75
N VAL A 38 4.56 -5.96 -4.48
CA VAL A 38 4.54 -5.96 -5.93
C VAL A 38 3.41 -5.05 -6.39
N SER A 39 3.69 -4.22 -7.39
CA SER A 39 2.67 -3.38 -8.03
C SER A 39 1.69 -4.24 -8.82
N THR A 40 0.40 -3.93 -8.75
CA THR A 40 -0.59 -4.57 -9.63
C THR A 40 -0.44 -4.13 -11.09
N LYS A 41 0.18 -2.98 -11.35
CA LYS A 41 0.54 -2.53 -12.71
C LYS A 41 1.77 -3.27 -13.25
N LYS A 42 2.68 -3.69 -12.37
CA LYS A 42 3.95 -4.36 -12.71
C LYS A 42 4.16 -5.62 -11.87
N PRO A 43 3.37 -6.70 -12.10
CA PRO A 43 3.36 -7.89 -11.25
C PRO A 43 4.69 -8.66 -11.24
N ASN A 44 5.54 -8.46 -12.25
CA ASN A 44 6.85 -9.10 -12.34
C ASN A 44 7.94 -8.34 -11.56
N VAL A 45 7.64 -7.13 -11.07
CA VAL A 45 8.59 -6.29 -10.34
C VAL A 45 8.24 -6.30 -8.87
N LYS A 46 9.13 -6.90 -8.07
CA LYS A 46 9.04 -6.95 -6.61
C LYS A 46 10.04 -5.98 -6.02
N GLY A 47 9.69 -5.40 -4.87
CA GLY A 47 10.63 -4.58 -4.13
C GLY A 47 10.11 -4.19 -2.76
N ILE A 48 10.90 -3.38 -2.07
CA ILE A 48 10.60 -2.85 -0.75
C ILE A 48 10.20 -1.38 -0.83
N PHE A 49 9.37 -0.97 0.12
CA PHE A 49 8.99 0.41 0.30
C PHE A 49 8.63 0.67 1.77
N PRO A 50 8.79 1.92 2.26
CA PRO A 50 8.57 2.23 3.66
C PRO A 50 7.08 2.13 4.01
N ALA A 51 6.79 1.70 5.24
CA ALA A 51 5.43 1.42 5.67
C ALA A 51 4.51 2.64 5.70
N ASN A 52 5.07 3.84 5.86
CA ASN A 52 4.34 5.11 5.91
C ASN A 52 3.84 5.62 4.55
N TYR A 53 4.20 4.99 3.42
CA TYR A 53 3.77 5.41 2.08
C TYR A 53 2.47 4.74 1.61
N ILE A 54 1.98 3.77 2.37
CA ILE A 54 0.76 3.02 2.03
C ILE A 54 -0.39 3.35 2.98
N HIS A 55 -1.59 3.43 2.42
CA HIS A 55 -2.80 3.34 3.23
C HIS A 55 -3.27 1.90 3.24
N LEU A 56 -3.34 1.31 4.43
CA LEU A 56 -3.97 0.01 4.64
C LEU A 56 -5.48 0.18 4.44
N LYS A 57 -5.94 0.22 3.20
CA LYS A 57 -7.32 -0.17 2.91
C LYS A 57 -7.37 -1.65 3.24
N LYS A 58 -8.12 -2.06 4.27
CA LYS A 58 -8.52 -3.46 4.39
C LYS A 58 -9.39 -3.75 3.18
N ALA A 59 -8.76 -4.11 2.06
CA ALA A 59 -9.44 -4.73 0.94
C ALA A 59 -9.85 -6.11 1.44
N ILE A 60 -11.06 -6.20 2.00
CA ILE A 60 -11.71 -7.49 2.20
C ILE A 60 -11.89 -8.05 0.80
N VAL A 61 -11.12 -9.10 0.48
CA VAL A 61 -11.32 -9.85 -0.74
C VAL A 61 -12.67 -10.54 -0.59
N SER A 62 -13.66 -10.07 -1.34
CA SER A 62 -14.95 -10.75 -1.47
C SER A 62 -14.71 -12.09 -2.17
N ASN A 63 -14.63 -13.18 -1.41
CA ASN A 63 -15.03 -14.48 -1.93
C ASN A 63 -16.56 -14.54 -1.79
N ARG A 64 -17.28 -14.30 -2.90
CA ARG A 64 -18.73 -14.54 -3.09
C ARG A 64 -19.66 -14.09 -1.95
N GLY A 65 -20.07 -12.81 -2.00
CA GLY A 65 -21.30 -12.29 -1.40
C GLY A 65 -21.18 -11.74 0.03
N LYS A 66 -21.73 -10.53 0.25
CA LYS A 66 -21.82 -9.75 1.51
C LYS A 66 -20.51 -9.04 1.88
N THR A 67 -20.42 -7.75 2.20
CA THR A 67 -21.37 -6.70 2.61
C THR A 67 -20.76 -5.33 2.25
N ILE A 68 -21.62 -4.31 2.13
CA ILE A 68 -21.34 -2.87 2.12
C ILE A 68 -20.11 -2.52 2.98
N GLN A 69 -19.14 -1.78 2.43
CA GLN A 69 -17.97 -1.32 3.20
C GLN A 69 -17.75 0.17 3.03
N GLU A 70 -18.11 0.87 4.10
CA GLU A 70 -17.97 2.30 4.30
C GLU A 70 -16.49 2.68 4.50
N LEU A 71 -16.17 3.86 3.97
CA LEU A 71 -14.83 4.37 3.70
C LEU A 71 -14.08 4.74 4.99
N ALA A 72 -13.00 4.03 5.31
CA ALA A 72 -12.01 4.54 6.28
C ALA A 72 -10.98 5.42 5.55
N ILE A 73 -11.37 6.66 5.23
CA ILE A 73 -10.47 7.73 4.75
C ILE A 73 -9.83 8.53 5.91
N GLN A 74 -10.13 8.23 7.17
CA GLN A 74 -9.86 9.15 8.29
C GLN A 74 -8.54 8.97 9.08
N GLN A 75 -7.48 8.30 8.58
CA GLN A 75 -6.26 8.15 9.41
C GLN A 75 -4.96 8.77 8.88
N CYS A 76 -4.75 8.91 7.56
CA CYS A 76 -3.48 9.48 7.06
C CYS A 76 -3.50 11.00 6.85
N LEU A 77 -4.67 11.63 6.66
CA LEU A 77 -4.75 13.11 6.51
C LEU A 77 -4.85 13.87 7.85
N LEU A 78 -4.87 13.18 8.99
CA LEU A 78 -5.06 13.79 10.32
C LEU A 78 -3.83 13.67 11.24
N LYS A 79 -2.64 13.31 10.71
CA LYS A 79 -1.39 13.29 11.49
C LYS A 79 -0.34 14.27 10.94
N THR A 80 -0.80 15.40 10.41
CA THR A 80 0.06 16.54 10.10
C THR A 80 -0.59 17.84 10.55
N ASP A 81 -1.11 17.83 11.78
CA ASP A 81 -1.28 19.05 12.56
C ASP A 81 -1.14 18.70 14.06
N LYS A 82 0.13 18.67 14.51
CA LYS A 82 0.66 19.09 15.81
C LYS A 82 2.10 18.62 15.98
#